data_AF-A0A0B0PQK6-F1
#
_entry.id   AF-A0A0B0PQK6-F1
#
_cell.length_a   1.000
_cell.length_b   1.000
_cell.length_c   1.000
_cell.angle_alpha   90.00
_cell.angle_beta   90.00
_cell.angle_gamma   90.00
#
_symmetry.space_group_name_H-M   'P 1'
#
loop_
_entity.id
_entity.type
_entity.pdbx_description
1 polymer ?
#
loop_
_entity_poly.entity_id
_entity_poly.type
_entity_poly.pdbx_seq_one_letter_code
_entity_poly.pdbx_strand_id
1 'polypeptide(L)' 'MPLSQTRSYSHTYIGVTYQCQSIKCGLTRTHISESYVMTYVS' A
#
# COMPACT_ATOMS: atom_id res chain seq x y z
N MET A 1 -16.32 3.76 -24.89
CA MET A 1 -14.85 3.90 -24.75
C MET A 1 -14.19 2.74 -25.46
N PRO A 2 -13.04 2.95 -26.13
CA PRO A 2 -12.27 1.86 -26.73
C PRO A 2 -11.87 0.83 -25.66
N LEU A 3 -11.94 -0.46 -26.00
CA LEU A 3 -11.56 -1.55 -25.11
C LEU A 3 -10.09 -1.42 -24.65
N SER A 4 -9.23 -0.94 -25.55
CA SER A 4 -7.82 -0.61 -25.29
C SER A 4 -7.67 0.43 -24.19
N GLN A 5 -8.50 1.48 -24.20
CA GLN A 5 -8.46 2.54 -23.19
C GLN A 5 -8.93 2.06 -21.83
N THR A 6 -9.94 1.19 -21.80
CA THR A 6 -10.45 0.58 -20.55
C THR A 6 -9.42 -0.34 -19.91
N ARG A 7 -8.72 -1.14 -20.73
CA ARG A 7 -7.65 -2.03 -20.25
C ARG A 7 -6.44 -1.25 -19.75
N SER A 8 -5.99 -0.24 -20.49
CA SER A 8 -4.91 0.64 -20.05
C SER A 8 -5.27 1.37 -18.75
N TYR A 9 -6.49 1.89 -18.65
CA TYR A 9 -6.99 2.51 -17.42
C TYR A 9 -6.98 1.54 -16.24
N SER A 10 -7.49 0.31 -16.44
CA SER A 10 -7.53 -0.71 -15.40
C SER A 10 -6.12 -1.11 -14.94
N HIS A 11 -5.17 -1.28 -15.86
CA HIS A 11 -3.79 -1.60 -15.53
C HIS A 11 -3.14 -0.51 -14.66
N THR A 12 -3.31 0.77 -15.05
CA THR A 12 -2.80 1.90 -14.27
C THR A 12 -3.49 2.00 -12.92
N TYR A 13 -4.80 1.83 -12.86
CA TYR A 13 -5.58 1.89 -11.63
C TYR A 13 -5.18 0.78 -10.63
N ILE A 14 -4.99 -0.45 -11.11
CA ILE A 14 -4.53 -1.58 -10.28
C ILE A 14 -3.12 -1.31 -9.75
N GLY A 15 -2.21 -0.83 -10.59
CA GLY A 15 -0.84 -0.49 -10.16
C GLY A 15 -0.82 0.57 -9.06
N VAL A 16 -1.60 1.65 -9.22
CA VAL A 16 -1.74 2.70 -8.20
C VAL A 16 -2.34 2.15 -6.91
N THR A 17 -3.39 1.34 -7.01
CA THR A 17 -4.06 0.74 -5.86
C THR A 17 -3.12 -0.15 -5.05
N TYR A 18 -2.35 -1.01 -5.72
CA TYR A 18 -1.38 -1.89 -5.08
C TYR A 18 -0.26 -1.10 -4.38
N GLN A 19 0.26 -0.05 -5.02
CA GLN A 19 1.29 0.80 -4.43
C GLN A 19 0.78 1.52 -3.16
N CYS A 20 -0.43 2.08 -3.20
CA CYS A 20 -1.03 2.72 -2.03
C CYS A 20 -1.24 1.73 -0.88
N GLN A 21 -1.69 0.51 -1.19
CA GLN A 21 -1.88 -0.54 -0.18
C GLN A 21 -0.54 -0.97 0.44
N SER A 22 0.50 -1.11 -0.37
CA SER A 22 1.86 -1.43 0.10
C SER A 22 2.39 -0.38 1.08
N ILE A 23 2.27 0.90 0.75
CA ILE A 23 2.71 2.00 1.62
C ILE A 23 1.90 2.01 2.93
N LYS A 24 0.58 1.83 2.87
CA LYS A 24 -0.30 1.81 4.05
C LYS A 24 0.04 0.64 4.98
N CYS A 25 0.27 -0.55 4.41
CA CYS A 25 0.69 -1.73 5.18
C CYS A 25 2.08 -1.53 5.79
N GLY A 26 3.03 -0.99 5.03
CA GLY A 26 4.37 -0.68 5.51
C GLY A 26 4.36 0.29 6.69
N LEU A 27 3.62 1.39 6.57
CA LEU A 27 3.48 2.39 7.63
C LEU A 27 2.88 1.79 8.91
N THR A 28 1.81 1.00 8.76
CA THR A 28 1.16 0.32 9.90
C THR A 28 2.12 -0.66 10.57
N ARG A 29 2.90 -1.39 9.78
CA ARG A 29 3.90 -2.34 10.30
C ARG A 29 5.03 -1.63 11.05
N THR A 30 5.54 -0.51 10.54
CA THR A 30 6.57 0.29 11.21
C THR A 30 6.05 0.82 12.54
N HIS A 31 4.85 1.41 12.55
CA HIS A 31 4.24 1.94 13.77
C HIS A 31 4.01 0.86 14.85
N ILE A 32 3.54 -0.33 14.46
CA ILE A 32 3.37 -1.45 15.40
C ILE A 32 4.74 -1.94 15.90
N SER A 33 5.74 -2.04 15.03
CA SER A 33 7.08 -2.51 15.41
C SER A 33 7.77 -1.53 16.36
N GLU A 34 7.72 -0.23 16.07
CA GLU A 34 8.26 0.82 16.94
C GLU A 34 7.56 0.82 18.30
N SER A 35 6.21 0.78 18.31
CA SER A 35 5.46 0.68 19.56
C SER A 35 5.85 -0.55 20.38
N TYR A 36 5.96 -1.72 19.73
CA TYR A 36 6.32 -2.97 20.41
C TYR A 36 7.73 -2.91 21.01
N VAL A 37 8.71 -2.40 20.25
CA VAL A 37 10.09 -2.19 20.72
C VAL A 37 10.11 -1.24 21.90
N MET A 38 9.39 -0.11 21.83
CA MET A 38 9.33 0.86 22.93
C MET A 38 8.71 0.26 24.20
N THR A 39 7.67 -0.57 24.07
CA THR A 39 7.01 -1.19 25.23
C THR A 39 7.81 -2.33 25.87
N TYR A 40 8.61 -3.05 25.10
CA TYR A 40 9.35 -4.22 25.60
C TYR A 40 10.75 -3.87 26.15
N VAL A 41 11.33 -2.76 25.69
CA VAL A 41 12.67 -2.29 26.10
C VAL A 41 12.62 -1.28 27.27
N SER A 42 11.44 -0.78 27.63
CA SER A 42 11.22 0.08 28.81
C SER A 42 11.13 -0.74 30.10
#